data_AF-A0A1B6IWU5-F1
#
_entry.id   AF-A0A1B6IWU5-F1
#
_cell.length_a   1.000
_cell.length_b   1.000
_cell.length_c   1.000
_cell.angle_alpha   90.00
_cell.angle_beta   90.00
_cell.angle_gamma   90.00
#
_symmetry.space_group_name_H-M   'P 1'
#
loop_
_entity.id
_entity.type
_entity.pdbx_description
1 polymer ?
#
loop_
_entity_poly.entity_id
_entity_poly.type
_entity_poly.pdbx_seq_one_letter_code
_entity_poly.pdbx_strand_id
1 'polypeptide(L)'
;PTSYEMRQLEQQNARLRDTLVRMRDLAAHEKHEMLKLTRDLEAKKAENADLTKTNEKLIARTTELENQVTDLHEQVDAALGAEEMVEQLGQQKLTLEDRQKELEETIADLEALQEINDQLQEDSRELEMDLREEVDLAHAATREALRQKEAILESLADRELTIVKFRELVHKLQEQNQDLRIQLEKESSNKSSVAQVLPEMLDFKKMFAESKAHARAIDLELRRMEVQQSQQHVQYLAAFMPDSFMNRGGDNDAVLVLLLFPRLLWKCEVLLSQLKDKFPAVTTAITPQVLTQGHAVQQYTARCYLAMHLHSLQAILRQFHDGLNSCSPETLLKVGSSYPDMAQQERALDGYIDLHKRDQLDENVNSDSLEKCVNYFVTMHPLLLLASGETRVHQGHLVSDLGKALQAACDSIHTDTATIQALIKSGPEPTDMQLLCQHLSTVMEVASQHLKQIRR
;
A
#
# COMPACT_ATOMS: atom_id res chain seq x y z
N PRO A 1 26.85 66.33 169.93
CA PRO A 1 27.57 67.62 170.07
C PRO A 1 27.26 68.52 168.87
N THR A 2 26.75 69.73 169.14
CA THR A 2 26.47 70.86 168.21
C THR A 2 25.61 70.64 166.94
N SER A 3 24.38 71.17 166.98
CA SER A 3 23.33 71.31 165.94
C SER A 3 23.79 71.70 164.51
N TYR A 4 24.98 72.27 164.34
CA TYR A 4 25.55 72.63 163.04
C TYR A 4 26.02 71.43 162.21
N GLU A 5 26.63 70.42 162.85
CA GLU A 5 27.11 69.21 162.17
C GLU A 5 25.94 68.34 161.66
N MET A 6 24.82 68.34 162.37
CA MET A 6 23.60 67.62 161.99
C MET A 6 22.93 68.21 160.75
N ARG A 7 22.89 69.55 160.64
CA ARG A 7 22.35 70.25 159.46
C ARG A 7 23.22 70.07 158.22
N GLN A 8 24.55 69.99 158.40
CA GLN A 8 25.49 69.74 157.31
C GLN A 8 25.37 68.30 156.78
N LEU A 9 25.16 67.33 157.67
CA LEU A 9 24.88 65.92 157.33
C LEU A 9 23.51 65.73 156.67
N GLU A 10 22.48 66.47 157.06
CA GLU A 10 21.18 66.45 156.38
C GLU A 10 21.27 67.02 154.96
N GLN A 11 22.03 68.10 154.78
CA GLN A 11 22.23 68.72 153.47
C GLN A 11 23.10 67.84 152.55
N GLN A 12 24.11 67.15 153.10
CA GLN A 12 24.86 66.12 152.36
C GLN A 12 23.99 64.91 151.99
N ASN A 13 23.14 64.43 152.91
CA ASN A 13 22.21 63.33 152.62
C ASN A 13 21.14 63.71 151.59
N ALA A 14 20.65 64.95 151.61
CA ALA A 14 19.72 65.46 150.60
C ALA A 14 20.40 65.54 149.21
N ARG A 15 21.65 66.01 149.13
CA ARG A 15 22.41 66.02 147.88
C ARG A 15 22.71 64.61 147.37
N LEU A 16 23.07 63.67 148.25
CA LEU A 16 23.30 62.28 147.89
C LEU A 16 22.02 61.60 147.39
N ARG A 17 20.86 61.86 148.03
CA ARG A 17 19.55 61.39 147.54
C ARG A 17 19.21 61.97 146.17
N ASP A 18 19.42 63.26 145.95
CA ASP A 18 19.13 63.91 144.67
C ASP A 18 20.08 63.43 143.55
N THR A 19 21.33 63.13 143.91
CA THR A 19 22.31 62.50 142.99
C THR A 19 21.92 61.06 142.68
N LEU A 20 21.43 60.30 143.67
CA LEU A 20 20.91 58.94 143.50
C LEU A 20 19.63 58.90 142.65
N VAL A 21 18.73 59.88 142.79
CA VAL A 21 17.55 60.00 141.93
C VAL A 21 17.97 60.33 140.51
N ARG A 22 18.89 61.29 140.31
CA ARG A 22 19.44 61.57 138.97
C ARG A 22 20.16 60.36 138.37
N MET A 23 20.93 59.61 139.14
CA MET A 23 21.56 58.37 138.66
C MET A 23 20.54 57.28 138.35
N ARG A 24 19.47 57.15 139.14
CA ARG A 24 18.37 56.22 138.85
C ARG A 24 17.66 56.60 137.56
N ASP A 25 17.37 57.89 137.36
CA ASP A 25 16.67 58.38 136.18
C ASP A 25 17.55 58.30 134.93
N LEU A 26 18.87 58.57 135.04
CA LEU A 26 19.87 58.29 133.99
C LEU A 26 19.97 56.80 133.68
N ALA A 27 20.08 55.94 134.69
CA ALA A 27 20.14 54.49 134.49
C ALA A 27 18.84 53.93 133.89
N ALA A 28 17.68 54.51 134.25
CA ALA A 28 16.39 54.17 133.66
C ALA A 28 16.30 54.63 132.20
N HIS A 29 16.82 55.81 131.88
CA HIS A 29 16.90 56.34 130.52
C HIS A 29 17.85 55.52 129.66
N GLU A 30 19.07 55.26 130.13
CA GLU A 30 20.06 54.39 129.47
C GLU A 30 19.49 52.99 129.25
N LYS A 31 18.79 52.41 130.24
CA LYS A 31 18.12 51.11 130.07
C LYS A 31 17.01 51.16 129.02
N HIS A 32 16.24 52.25 128.97
CA HIS A 32 15.19 52.41 127.96
C HIS A 32 15.79 52.57 126.55
N GLU A 33 16.85 53.36 126.40
CA GLU A 33 17.57 53.51 125.13
C GLU A 33 18.24 52.20 124.71
N MET A 34 18.88 51.47 125.63
CA MET A 34 19.43 50.13 125.39
C MET A 34 18.35 49.17 124.90
N LEU A 35 17.17 49.16 125.52
CA LEU A 35 16.05 48.33 125.07
C LEU A 35 15.53 48.74 123.69
N LYS A 36 15.49 50.04 123.39
CA LYS A 36 15.11 50.55 122.06
C LYS A 36 16.12 50.13 120.99
N LEU A 37 17.41 50.37 121.23
CA LEU A 37 18.50 49.95 120.35
C LEU A 37 18.51 48.43 120.16
N THR A 38 18.26 47.64 121.22
CA THR A 38 18.17 46.18 121.12
C THR A 38 17.03 45.76 120.21
N ARG A 39 15.84 46.37 120.34
CA ARG A 39 14.71 46.11 119.44
C ARG A 39 14.98 46.53 117.99
N ASP A 40 15.60 47.68 117.78
CA ASP A 40 15.95 48.15 116.43
C ASP A 40 16.99 47.23 115.78
N LEU A 41 17.95 46.72 116.57
CA LEU A 41 18.96 45.76 116.12
C LEU A 41 18.34 44.39 115.82
N GLU A 42 17.39 43.92 116.64
CA GLU A 42 16.60 42.72 116.37
C GLU A 42 15.75 42.87 115.09
N ALA A 43 15.10 44.02 114.89
CA ALA A 43 14.33 44.31 113.67
C ALA A 43 15.23 44.33 112.43
N LYS A 44 16.41 44.95 112.51
CA LYS A 44 17.39 44.97 111.42
C LYS A 44 18.01 43.60 111.16
N LYS A 45 18.19 42.76 112.17
CA LYS A 45 18.58 41.35 111.99
C LYS A 45 17.51 40.56 111.26
N ALA A 46 16.24 40.76 111.60
CA ALA A 46 15.13 40.12 110.92
C ALA A 46 15.04 40.56 109.45
N GLU A 47 15.13 41.87 109.18
CA GLU A 47 15.15 42.42 107.81
C GLU A 47 16.34 41.90 107.01
N ASN A 48 17.53 41.81 107.60
CA ASN A 48 18.70 41.26 106.94
C ASN A 48 18.53 39.75 106.65
N ALA A 49 17.95 38.98 107.56
CA ALA A 49 17.64 37.57 107.32
C ALA A 49 16.63 37.40 106.16
N ASP A 50 15.59 38.24 106.11
CA ASP A 50 14.61 38.23 105.03
C ASP A 50 15.25 38.62 103.68
N LEU A 51 16.08 39.66 103.65
CA LEU A 51 16.84 40.06 102.47
C LEU A 51 17.83 38.99 102.01
N THR A 52 18.47 38.29 102.95
CA THR A 52 19.36 37.17 102.61
C THR A 52 18.57 36.04 101.96
N LYS A 53 17.40 35.71 102.51
CA LYS A 53 16.51 34.69 101.96
C LYS A 53 15.94 35.06 100.59
N THR A 54 15.61 36.33 100.34
CA THR A 54 15.16 36.77 99.02
C THR A 54 16.31 36.78 98.02
N ASN A 55 17.52 37.18 98.44
CA ASN A 55 18.71 37.11 97.61
C ASN A 55 19.04 35.66 97.21
N GLU A 56 19.00 34.72 98.15
CA GLU A 56 19.18 33.29 97.87
C GLU A 56 18.15 32.76 96.85
N LYS A 57 16.88 33.16 96.99
CA LYS A 57 15.82 32.79 96.02
C LYS A 57 16.06 33.39 94.64
N LEU A 58 16.48 34.65 94.57
CA LEU A 58 16.78 35.31 93.31
C LEU A 58 18.00 34.67 92.64
N ILE A 59 19.05 34.35 93.39
CA ILE A 59 20.21 33.63 92.90
C ILE A 59 19.78 32.27 92.34
N ALA A 60 18.98 31.49 93.08
CA ALA A 60 18.48 30.21 92.61
C ALA A 60 17.66 30.35 91.31
N ARG A 61 16.80 31.38 91.22
CA ARG A 61 16.02 31.63 90.01
C ARG A 61 16.89 32.07 88.83
N THR A 62 17.90 32.90 89.08
CA THR A 62 18.88 33.31 88.06
C THR A 62 19.63 32.09 87.54
N THR A 63 20.12 31.22 88.42
CA THR A 63 20.80 29.99 88.00
C THR A 63 19.89 29.04 87.21
N GLU A 64 18.61 28.94 87.56
CA GLU A 64 17.65 28.14 86.81
C GLU A 64 17.41 28.71 85.40
N LEU A 65 17.29 30.03 85.29
CA LEU A 65 17.13 30.71 83.99
C LEU A 65 18.40 30.61 83.15
N GLU A 66 19.60 30.72 83.75
CA GLU A 66 20.88 30.52 83.07
C GLU A 66 21.00 29.10 82.50
N ASN A 67 20.60 28.08 83.26
CA ASN A 67 20.55 26.71 82.78
C ASN A 67 19.55 26.55 81.62
N GLN A 68 18.34 27.11 81.74
CA GLN A 68 17.35 27.07 80.65
C GLN A 68 17.84 27.77 79.39
N VAL A 69 18.56 28.89 79.54
CA VAL A 69 19.18 29.59 78.40
C VAL A 69 20.24 28.71 77.75
N THR A 70 21.04 27.99 78.55
CA THR A 70 22.07 27.08 78.04
C THR A 70 21.45 25.91 77.28
N ASP A 71 20.43 25.25 77.85
CA ASP A 71 19.71 24.15 77.19
C ASP A 71 19.05 24.60 75.87
N LEU A 72 18.49 25.82 75.84
CA LEU A 72 17.92 26.39 74.62
C LEU A 72 18.99 26.72 73.58
N HIS A 73 20.18 27.18 73.98
CA HIS A 73 21.29 27.38 73.05
C HIS A 73 21.73 26.05 72.43
N GLU A 74 21.89 24.99 73.24
CA GLU A 74 22.26 23.66 72.74
C GLU A 74 21.21 23.11 71.76
N GLN A 75 19.91 23.34 72.01
CA GLN A 75 18.84 22.95 71.09
C GLN A 75 18.88 23.75 69.78
N VAL A 76 19.19 25.05 69.83
CA VAL A 76 19.35 25.88 68.64
C VAL A 76 20.57 25.40 67.83
N ASP A 77 21.70 25.12 68.46
CA ASP A 77 22.89 24.61 67.79
C ASP A 77 22.64 23.24 67.14
N ALA A 78 21.92 22.34 67.82
CA ALA A 78 21.51 21.06 67.26
C ALA A 78 20.54 21.21 66.07
N ALA A 79 19.61 22.16 66.15
CA ALA A 79 18.68 22.48 65.06
C ALA A 79 19.41 23.05 63.84
N LEU A 80 20.39 23.93 64.04
CA LEU A 80 21.23 24.48 62.97
C LEU A 80 22.06 23.37 62.30
N GLY A 81 22.66 22.45 63.05
CA GLY A 81 23.39 21.31 62.48
C GLY A 81 22.49 20.35 61.70
N ALA A 82 21.23 20.16 62.13
CA ALA A 82 20.25 19.39 61.38
C ALA A 82 19.82 20.10 60.08
N GLU A 83 19.68 21.43 60.11
CA GLU A 83 19.38 22.24 58.92
C GLU A 83 20.50 22.14 57.88
N GLU A 84 21.77 22.28 58.29
CA GLU A 84 22.93 22.10 57.40
C GLU A 84 22.97 20.71 56.75
N MET A 85 22.64 19.66 57.51
CA MET A 85 22.56 18.29 56.97
C MET A 85 21.43 18.14 55.96
N VAL A 86 20.26 18.73 56.24
CA VAL A 86 19.12 18.72 55.32
C VAL A 86 19.45 19.49 54.03
N GLU A 87 20.15 20.61 54.13
CA GLU A 87 20.62 21.38 52.97
C GLU A 87 21.61 20.54 52.12
N GLN A 88 22.59 19.89 52.75
CA GLN A 88 23.53 19.01 52.05
C GLN A 88 22.82 17.83 51.37
N LEU A 89 21.87 17.18 52.04
CA LEU A 89 21.07 16.10 51.46
C LEU A 89 20.18 16.61 50.31
N GLY A 90 19.63 17.82 50.43
CA GLY A 90 18.88 18.49 49.37
C GLY A 90 19.74 18.75 48.13
N GLN A 91 20.96 19.25 48.32
CA GLN A 91 21.94 19.46 47.25
C GLN A 91 22.31 18.13 46.57
N GLN A 92 22.63 17.10 47.36
CA GLN A 92 22.94 15.76 46.82
C GLN A 92 21.78 15.17 46.06
N LYS A 93 20.56 15.29 46.59
CA LYS A 93 19.35 14.83 45.92
C LYS A 93 19.18 15.53 44.57
N LEU A 94 19.34 16.85 44.51
CA LEU A 94 19.26 17.60 43.26
C LEU A 94 20.29 17.11 42.23
N THR A 95 21.54 16.89 42.65
CA THR A 95 22.58 16.36 41.74
C THR A 95 22.27 14.94 41.24
N LEU A 96 21.65 14.10 42.06
CA LEU A 96 21.24 12.75 41.66
C LEU A 96 20.04 12.80 40.71
N GLU A 97 19.08 13.68 40.94
CA GLU A 97 17.93 13.90 40.05
C GLU A 97 18.39 14.41 38.67
N ASP A 98 19.35 15.33 38.63
CA ASP A 98 19.92 15.81 37.37
C ASP A 98 20.66 14.68 36.64
N ARG A 99 21.47 13.89 37.37
CA ARG A 99 22.16 12.74 36.77
C ARG A 99 21.19 11.67 36.29
N GLN A 100 20.08 11.46 36.99
CA GLN A 100 19.04 10.54 36.56
C GLN A 100 18.41 11.00 35.24
N LYS A 101 18.06 12.29 35.11
CA LYS A 101 17.53 12.84 33.87
C LYS A 101 18.49 12.70 32.70
N GLU A 102 19.78 12.99 32.90
CA GLU A 102 20.80 12.80 31.87
C GLU A 102 20.87 11.33 31.42
N LEU A 103 20.81 10.38 32.36
CA LEU A 103 20.83 8.96 32.03
C LEU A 103 19.56 8.53 31.28
N GLU A 104 18.39 9.01 31.70
CA GLU A 104 17.12 8.75 31.00
C GLU A 104 17.14 9.30 29.57
N GLU A 105 17.69 10.49 29.34
CA GLU A 105 17.87 11.06 28.00
C GLU A 105 18.83 10.21 27.16
N THR A 106 19.97 9.79 27.71
CA THR A 106 20.90 8.92 26.98
C THR A 106 20.32 7.54 26.66
N ILE A 107 19.43 7.01 27.52
CA ILE A 107 18.73 5.75 27.25
C ILE A 107 17.77 5.95 26.07
N ALA A 108 16.98 7.03 26.08
CA ALA A 108 16.07 7.33 24.99
C ALA A 108 16.80 7.50 23.64
N ASP A 109 17.96 8.17 23.64
CA ASP A 109 18.81 8.30 22.44
C ASP A 109 19.33 6.94 21.95
N LEU A 110 19.74 6.06 22.87
CA LEU A 110 20.22 4.72 22.54
C LEU A 110 19.09 3.82 22.00
N GLU A 111 17.89 3.93 22.57
CA GLU A 111 16.69 3.23 22.08
C GLU A 111 16.33 3.70 20.66
N ALA A 112 16.34 5.01 20.40
CA ALA A 112 16.12 5.54 19.06
C ALA A 112 17.18 5.07 18.05
N LEU A 113 18.45 4.99 18.46
CA LEU A 113 19.51 4.44 17.62
C LEU A 113 19.31 2.93 17.36
N GLN A 114 18.81 2.19 18.33
CA GLN A 114 18.49 0.78 18.17
C GLN A 114 17.34 0.59 17.17
N GLU A 115 16.25 1.37 17.28
CA GLU A 115 15.14 1.33 16.32
C GLU A 115 15.60 1.60 14.89
N ILE A 116 16.48 2.59 14.69
CA ILE A 116 17.06 2.89 13.38
C ILE A 116 17.93 1.73 12.87
N ASN A 117 18.70 1.09 13.75
CA ASN A 117 19.54 -0.06 13.39
C ASN A 117 18.69 -1.28 13.01
N ASP A 118 17.61 -1.54 13.75
CA ASP A 118 16.68 -2.63 13.44
C ASP A 118 16.02 -2.39 12.07
N GLN A 119 15.57 -1.16 11.78
CA GLN A 119 15.05 -0.80 10.46
C GLN A 119 16.10 -0.99 9.36
N LEU A 120 17.34 -0.57 9.58
CA LEU A 120 18.42 -0.72 8.60
C LEU A 120 18.73 -2.20 8.33
N GLN A 121 18.64 -3.07 9.35
CA GLN A 121 18.82 -4.51 9.19
C GLN A 121 17.69 -5.15 8.40
N GLU A 122 16.44 -4.72 8.64
CA GLU A 122 15.29 -5.14 7.85
C GLU A 122 15.44 -4.72 6.38
N ASP A 123 15.73 -3.44 6.12
CA ASP A 123 15.97 -2.92 4.76
C ASP A 123 17.12 -3.66 4.06
N SER A 124 18.22 -3.93 4.78
CA SER A 124 19.35 -4.68 4.23
C SER A 124 18.98 -6.13 3.90
N ARG A 125 18.10 -6.75 4.68
CA ARG A 125 17.65 -8.13 4.46
C ARG A 125 16.68 -8.22 3.29
N GLU A 126 15.78 -7.24 3.15
CA GLU A 126 14.89 -7.11 2.00
C GLU A 126 15.69 -6.90 0.71
N LEU A 127 16.65 -5.97 0.72
CA LEU A 127 17.53 -5.74 -0.42
C LEU A 127 18.35 -6.98 -0.79
N GLU A 128 18.84 -7.74 0.19
CA GLU A 128 19.54 -9.01 -0.07
C GLU A 128 18.61 -10.03 -0.74
N MET A 129 17.36 -10.11 -0.31
CA MET A 129 16.35 -11.00 -0.90
C MET A 129 16.05 -10.61 -2.35
N ASP A 130 15.80 -9.32 -2.62
CA ASP A 130 15.56 -8.80 -3.96
C ASP A 130 16.73 -9.11 -4.91
N LEU A 131 17.97 -8.87 -4.47
CA LEU A 131 19.17 -9.17 -5.25
C LEU A 131 19.32 -10.68 -5.52
N ARG A 132 18.94 -11.55 -4.58
CA ARG A 132 18.94 -13.00 -4.79
C ARG A 132 17.90 -13.41 -5.84
N GLU A 133 16.70 -12.82 -5.80
CA GLU A 133 15.66 -13.05 -6.80
C GLU A 133 16.11 -12.58 -8.20
N GLU A 134 16.74 -11.41 -8.31
CA GLU A 134 17.32 -10.92 -9.56
C GLU A 134 18.39 -11.87 -10.12
N VAL A 135 19.25 -12.41 -9.26
CA VAL A 135 20.26 -13.40 -9.64
C VAL A 135 19.61 -14.69 -10.15
N ASP A 136 18.57 -15.18 -9.50
CA ASP A 136 17.86 -16.38 -9.93
C ASP A 136 17.15 -16.18 -11.28
N LEU A 137 16.55 -15.01 -11.50
CA LEU A 137 15.97 -14.61 -12.79
C LEU A 137 17.04 -14.52 -13.88
N ALA A 138 18.18 -13.90 -13.60
CA ALA A 138 19.31 -13.82 -14.54
C ALA A 138 19.87 -15.20 -14.89
N HIS A 139 19.99 -16.10 -13.91
CA HIS A 139 20.38 -17.49 -14.13
C HIS A 139 19.35 -18.25 -14.97
N ALA A 140 18.05 -18.05 -14.74
CA ALA A 140 17.00 -18.65 -15.54
C ALA A 140 17.05 -18.17 -17.00
N ALA A 141 17.20 -16.87 -17.22
CA ALA A 141 17.36 -16.28 -18.54
C ALA A 141 18.61 -16.83 -19.26
N THR A 142 19.72 -17.01 -18.53
CA THR A 142 20.95 -17.59 -19.08
C THR A 142 20.75 -19.05 -19.50
N ARG A 143 20.06 -19.86 -18.69
CA ARG A 143 19.74 -21.25 -19.05
C ARG A 143 18.85 -21.33 -20.28
N GLU A 144 17.87 -20.45 -20.41
CA GLU A 144 16.99 -20.40 -21.57
C GLU A 144 17.74 -19.97 -22.84
N ALA A 145 18.60 -18.95 -22.75
CA ALA A 145 19.45 -18.52 -23.86
C ALA A 145 20.39 -19.65 -24.33
N LEU A 146 20.92 -20.45 -23.41
CA LEU A 146 21.73 -21.63 -23.74
C LEU A 146 20.92 -22.69 -24.49
N ARG A 147 19.69 -22.99 -24.06
CA ARG A 147 18.80 -23.92 -24.78
C ARG A 147 18.47 -23.43 -26.19
N GLN A 148 18.17 -22.15 -26.34
CA GLN A 148 17.90 -21.55 -27.64
C GLN A 148 19.12 -21.61 -28.56
N LYS A 149 20.32 -21.36 -28.02
CA LYS A 149 21.58 -21.52 -28.75
C LYS A 149 21.76 -22.96 -29.23
N GLU A 150 21.53 -23.96 -28.37
CA GLU A 150 21.63 -25.38 -28.73
C GLU A 150 20.65 -25.75 -29.86
N ALA A 151 19.40 -25.31 -29.78
CA ALA A 151 18.40 -25.52 -30.82
C ALA A 151 18.78 -24.88 -32.17
N ILE A 152 19.36 -23.67 -32.14
CA ILE A 152 19.86 -23.00 -33.35
C ILE A 152 21.04 -23.76 -33.95
N LEU A 153 21.97 -24.25 -33.11
CA LEU A 153 23.13 -25.04 -33.57
C LEU A 153 22.71 -26.35 -34.22
N GLU A 154 21.73 -27.06 -33.65
CA GLU A 154 21.15 -28.27 -34.24
C GLU A 154 20.49 -27.94 -35.60
N SER A 155 19.68 -26.88 -35.65
CA SER A 155 19.05 -26.42 -36.88
C SER A 155 20.07 -25.97 -37.94
N LEU A 156 21.22 -25.44 -37.55
CA LEU A 156 22.32 -25.10 -38.46
C LEU A 156 22.96 -26.37 -39.03
N ALA A 157 23.23 -27.37 -38.18
CA ALA A 157 23.77 -28.65 -38.62
C ALA A 157 22.86 -29.36 -39.63
N ASP A 158 21.54 -29.34 -39.43
CA ASP A 158 20.56 -29.87 -40.38
C ASP A 158 20.59 -29.13 -41.72
N ARG A 159 20.72 -27.80 -41.69
CA ARG A 159 20.85 -26.98 -42.90
C ARG A 159 22.16 -27.27 -43.62
N GLU A 160 23.26 -27.44 -42.90
CA GLU A 160 24.55 -27.81 -43.48
C GLU A 160 24.48 -29.18 -44.18
N LEU A 161 23.87 -30.18 -43.52
CA LEU A 161 23.63 -31.49 -44.13
C LEU A 161 22.76 -31.39 -45.39
N THR A 162 21.73 -30.54 -45.34
CA THR A 162 20.86 -30.27 -46.49
C THR A 162 21.63 -29.62 -47.64
N ILE A 163 22.51 -28.67 -47.36
CA ILE A 163 23.39 -28.05 -48.36
C ILE A 163 24.30 -29.10 -49.00
N VAL A 164 24.87 -30.03 -48.23
CA VAL A 164 25.68 -31.13 -48.76
C VAL A 164 24.86 -31.99 -49.73
N LYS A 165 23.65 -32.40 -49.35
CA LYS A 165 22.75 -33.16 -50.23
C LYS A 165 22.37 -32.39 -51.49
N PHE A 166 22.12 -31.08 -51.40
CA PHE A 166 21.87 -30.24 -52.58
C PHE A 166 23.10 -30.14 -53.48
N ARG A 167 24.31 -30.06 -52.93
CA ARG A 167 25.55 -30.07 -53.73
C ARG A 167 25.72 -31.40 -54.46
N GLU A 168 25.48 -32.52 -53.79
CA GLU A 168 25.49 -33.85 -54.42
C GLU A 168 24.44 -33.97 -55.53
N LEU A 169 23.23 -33.47 -55.29
CA LEU A 169 22.16 -33.46 -56.28
C LEU A 169 22.52 -32.61 -57.50
N VAL A 170 23.04 -31.39 -57.29
CA VAL A 170 23.49 -30.53 -58.38
C VAL A 170 24.59 -31.21 -59.17
N HIS A 171 25.54 -31.88 -58.50
CA HIS A 171 26.57 -32.65 -59.18
C HIS A 171 25.97 -33.78 -60.02
N LYS A 172 25.01 -34.54 -59.49
CA LYS A 172 24.30 -35.59 -60.24
C LYS A 172 23.52 -35.03 -61.42
N LEU A 173 22.82 -33.91 -61.26
CA LEU A 173 22.06 -33.26 -62.33
C LEU A 173 22.97 -32.67 -63.40
N GLN A 174 24.16 -32.19 -63.03
CA GLN A 174 25.20 -31.75 -63.96
C GLN A 174 25.73 -32.92 -64.77
N GLU A 175 26.06 -34.04 -64.11
CA GLU A 175 26.51 -35.29 -64.75
C GLU A 175 25.42 -35.84 -65.69
N GLN A 176 24.16 -35.91 -65.24
CA GLN A 176 23.03 -36.30 -66.06
C GLN A 176 22.76 -35.33 -67.21
N ASN A 177 22.93 -34.01 -67.03
CA ASN A 177 22.83 -33.07 -68.15
C ASN A 177 23.96 -33.25 -69.15
N GLN A 178 25.16 -33.59 -68.68
CA GLN A 178 26.30 -33.86 -69.52
C GLN A 178 26.07 -35.15 -70.31
N ASP A 179 25.59 -36.21 -69.65
CA ASP A 179 25.16 -37.46 -70.27
C ASP A 179 23.99 -37.26 -71.23
N LEU A 180 22.99 -36.45 -70.87
CA LEU A 180 21.85 -36.11 -71.72
C LEU A 180 22.28 -35.26 -72.91
N ARG A 181 23.29 -34.39 -72.77
CA ARG A 181 23.87 -33.66 -73.91
C ARG A 181 24.62 -34.61 -74.83
N ILE A 182 25.39 -35.54 -74.28
CA ILE A 182 26.07 -36.62 -75.02
C ILE A 182 25.03 -37.56 -75.67
N GLN A 183 23.91 -37.81 -75.00
CA GLN A 183 22.78 -38.60 -75.51
C GLN A 183 21.98 -37.80 -76.54
N LEU A 184 21.75 -36.49 -76.40
CA LEU A 184 21.11 -35.63 -77.40
C LEU A 184 21.97 -35.51 -78.67
N GLU A 185 23.29 -35.44 -78.51
CA GLU A 185 24.23 -35.57 -79.63
C GLU A 185 24.13 -36.94 -80.30
N LYS A 186 23.77 -38.00 -79.55
CA LYS A 186 23.44 -39.34 -80.08
C LYS A 186 21.97 -39.51 -80.54
N GLU A 187 21.04 -38.72 -80.03
CA GLU A 187 19.56 -38.77 -80.18
C GLU A 187 19.00 -37.61 -81.01
N SER A 188 19.87 -36.93 -81.77
CA SER A 188 19.50 -36.33 -83.06
C SER A 188 18.74 -37.33 -83.97
N SER A 189 18.69 -38.61 -83.61
CA SER A 189 17.64 -39.55 -83.99
C SER A 189 16.69 -39.85 -82.82
N ASN A 190 15.45 -39.39 -82.98
CA ASN A 190 14.21 -39.82 -82.30
C ASN A 190 13.78 -39.14 -80.99
N LYS A 191 12.51 -38.74 -81.04
CA LYS A 191 11.71 -38.07 -80.00
C LYS A 191 11.31 -39.04 -78.89
N SER A 192 11.31 -38.58 -77.64
CA SER A 192 10.12 -38.23 -76.85
C SER A 192 10.23 -38.56 -75.34
N SER A 193 9.57 -37.71 -74.55
CA SER A 193 9.11 -37.87 -73.15
C SER A 193 10.08 -37.55 -72.01
N VAL A 194 9.92 -36.35 -71.44
CA VAL A 194 10.36 -36.02 -70.07
C VAL A 194 9.20 -35.31 -69.36
N ALA A 195 8.53 -36.02 -68.47
CA ALA A 195 7.52 -35.45 -67.59
C ALA A 195 7.46 -36.27 -66.29
N GLN A 196 8.39 -36.04 -65.36
CA GLN A 196 8.33 -36.58 -63.98
C GLN A 196 9.42 -35.93 -63.08
N VAL A 197 9.25 -34.67 -62.65
CA VAL A 197 10.16 -34.03 -61.65
C VAL A 197 9.42 -33.18 -60.59
N LEU A 198 8.09 -33.09 -60.60
CA LEU A 198 7.34 -32.25 -59.63
C LEU A 198 6.96 -32.83 -58.23
N PRO A 199 7.21 -34.10 -57.82
CA PRO A 199 6.78 -34.56 -56.49
C PRO A 199 7.64 -34.12 -55.28
N GLU A 200 8.96 -33.93 -55.43
CA GLU A 200 9.87 -33.80 -54.26
C GLU A 200 9.77 -32.46 -53.52
N MET A 201 9.46 -31.35 -54.20
CA MET A 201 9.36 -30.03 -53.54
C MET A 201 8.12 -29.86 -52.64
N LEU A 202 7.05 -30.63 -52.90
CA LEU A 202 5.84 -30.61 -52.08
C LEU A 202 6.05 -31.36 -50.75
N ASP A 203 6.92 -32.37 -50.76
CA ASP A 203 7.19 -33.22 -49.59
C ASP A 203 7.99 -32.47 -48.50
N PHE A 204 8.94 -31.61 -48.90
CA PHE A 204 9.71 -30.79 -47.94
C PHE A 204 8.90 -29.71 -47.23
N LYS A 205 7.95 -29.05 -47.93
CA LYS A 205 7.04 -28.08 -47.29
C LYS A 205 6.11 -28.75 -46.28
N LYS A 206 5.67 -29.97 -46.60
CA LYS A 206 4.84 -30.77 -45.71
C LYS A 206 5.62 -31.20 -44.47
N MET A 207 6.83 -31.72 -44.62
CA MET A 207 7.71 -32.06 -43.48
C MET A 207 8.03 -30.86 -42.58
N PHE A 208 8.31 -29.67 -43.14
CA PHE A 208 8.57 -28.48 -42.32
C PHE A 208 7.33 -28.01 -41.55
N ALA A 209 6.15 -28.08 -42.19
CA ALA A 209 4.89 -27.79 -41.52
C ALA A 209 4.57 -28.80 -40.41
N GLU A 210 4.84 -30.09 -40.64
CA GLU A 210 4.68 -31.17 -39.67
C GLU A 210 5.64 -31.02 -38.48
N SER A 211 6.92 -30.72 -38.72
CA SER A 211 7.91 -30.47 -37.66
C SER A 211 7.53 -29.24 -36.81
N LYS A 212 7.11 -28.14 -37.45
CA LYS A 212 6.63 -26.94 -36.74
C LYS A 212 5.34 -27.20 -35.96
N ALA A 213 4.44 -28.03 -36.49
CA ALA A 213 3.23 -28.44 -35.78
C ALA A 213 3.57 -29.33 -34.57
N HIS A 214 4.55 -30.23 -34.70
CA HIS A 214 5.02 -31.08 -33.62
C HIS A 214 5.67 -30.26 -32.50
N ALA A 215 6.55 -29.31 -32.81
CA ALA A 215 7.12 -28.39 -31.82
C ALA A 215 6.01 -27.63 -31.06
N ARG A 216 5.04 -27.08 -31.78
CA ARG A 216 3.87 -26.41 -31.17
C ARG A 216 3.02 -27.34 -30.31
N ALA A 217 2.89 -28.61 -30.69
CA ALA A 217 2.16 -29.60 -29.91
C ALA A 217 2.85 -29.86 -28.56
N ILE A 218 4.18 -30.02 -28.57
CA ILE A 218 4.97 -30.15 -27.34
C ILE A 218 4.83 -28.91 -26.46
N ASP A 219 4.97 -27.71 -27.03
CA ASP A 219 4.82 -26.45 -26.28
C ASP A 219 3.43 -26.34 -25.64
N LEU A 220 2.38 -26.78 -26.34
CA LEU A 220 1.02 -26.81 -25.82
C LEU A 220 0.84 -27.83 -24.69
N GLU A 221 1.50 -29.00 -24.77
CA GLU A 221 1.49 -29.99 -23.69
C GLU A 221 2.22 -29.47 -22.43
N LEU A 222 3.37 -28.81 -22.60
CA LEU A 222 4.10 -28.19 -21.49
C LEU A 222 3.25 -27.11 -20.81
N ARG A 223 2.65 -26.20 -21.61
CA ARG A 223 1.73 -25.18 -21.08
C ARG A 223 0.49 -25.81 -20.40
N ARG A 224 -0.02 -26.92 -20.93
CA ARG A 224 -1.15 -27.63 -20.30
C ARG A 224 -0.76 -28.17 -18.93
N MET A 225 0.45 -28.72 -18.78
CA MET A 225 0.97 -29.17 -17.49
C MET A 225 1.13 -28.00 -16.52
N GLU A 226 1.70 -26.87 -16.94
CA GLU A 226 1.84 -25.65 -16.11
C GLU A 226 0.47 -25.12 -15.63
N VAL A 227 -0.52 -25.07 -16.53
CA VAL A 227 -1.90 -24.67 -16.19
C VAL A 227 -2.51 -25.63 -15.17
N GLN A 228 -2.33 -26.94 -15.35
CA GLN A 228 -2.81 -27.95 -14.39
C GLN A 228 -2.14 -27.79 -13.02
N GLN A 229 -0.84 -27.54 -12.98
CA GLN A 229 -0.11 -27.31 -11.74
C GLN A 229 -0.59 -26.03 -11.03
N SER A 230 -0.75 -24.92 -11.76
CA SER A 230 -1.31 -23.67 -11.22
C SER A 230 -2.72 -23.86 -10.68
N GLN A 231 -3.57 -24.62 -11.39
CA GLN A 231 -4.93 -24.93 -10.93
C GLN A 231 -4.91 -25.75 -9.64
N GLN A 232 -4.04 -26.76 -9.53
CA GLN A 232 -3.87 -27.53 -8.29
C GLN A 232 -3.35 -26.67 -7.15
N HIS A 233 -2.38 -25.80 -7.41
CA HIS A 233 -1.86 -24.86 -6.42
C HIS A 233 -2.97 -23.96 -5.86
N VAL A 234 -3.81 -23.37 -6.73
CA VAL A 234 -4.97 -22.56 -6.31
C VAL A 234 -5.97 -23.40 -5.52
N GLN A 235 -6.23 -24.65 -5.91
CA GLN A 235 -7.11 -25.55 -5.15
C GLN A 235 -6.58 -25.87 -3.76
N TYR A 236 -5.27 -26.05 -3.61
CA TYR A 236 -4.64 -26.27 -2.31
C TYR A 236 -4.71 -25.02 -1.44
N LEU A 237 -4.40 -23.83 -1.99
CA LEU A 237 -4.54 -22.57 -1.26
C LEU A 237 -5.99 -22.33 -0.82
N ALA A 238 -6.94 -22.55 -1.73
CA ALA A 238 -8.37 -22.46 -1.47
C ALA A 238 -8.84 -23.36 -0.31
N ALA A 239 -8.21 -24.53 -0.12
CA ALA A 239 -8.54 -25.46 0.97
C ALA A 239 -8.14 -24.95 2.36
N PHE A 240 -7.25 -23.95 2.45
CA PHE A 240 -6.90 -23.29 3.72
C PHE A 240 -7.77 -22.08 4.02
N MET A 241 -8.60 -21.63 3.07
CA MET A 241 -9.46 -20.46 3.26
C MET A 241 -10.70 -20.81 4.09
N PRO A 242 -11.18 -19.88 4.94
CA PRO A 242 -12.39 -20.11 5.74
C PRO A 242 -13.65 -20.20 4.87
N ASP A 243 -14.71 -20.84 5.36
CA ASP A 243 -15.99 -20.93 4.62
C ASP A 243 -16.58 -19.56 4.24
N SER A 244 -16.30 -18.52 5.03
CA SER A 244 -16.69 -17.14 4.72
C SER A 244 -16.11 -16.61 3.42
N PHE A 245 -14.91 -17.06 3.04
CA PHE A 245 -14.27 -16.72 1.77
C PHE A 245 -15.03 -17.32 0.58
N MET A 246 -15.53 -18.56 0.74
CA MET A 246 -16.19 -19.33 -0.31
C MET A 246 -17.69 -19.06 -0.45
N ASN A 247 -18.29 -18.38 0.52
CA ASN A 247 -19.71 -18.01 0.45
C ASN A 247 -20.00 -17.08 -0.74
N ARG A 248 -21.24 -17.13 -1.23
CA ARG A 248 -21.68 -16.25 -2.33
C ARG A 248 -21.54 -14.78 -1.93
N GLY A 249 -20.85 -14.00 -2.77
CA GLY A 249 -20.49 -12.62 -2.49
C GLY A 249 -19.39 -12.45 -1.44
N GLY A 250 -18.72 -13.54 -1.05
CA GLY A 250 -17.49 -13.51 -0.27
C GLY A 250 -16.28 -13.17 -1.14
N ASP A 251 -15.09 -13.15 -0.52
CA ASP A 251 -13.88 -12.66 -1.17
C ASP A 251 -13.47 -13.50 -2.39
N ASN A 252 -13.84 -14.79 -2.45
CA ASN A 252 -13.60 -15.62 -3.63
C ASN A 252 -14.30 -15.06 -4.88
N ASP A 253 -15.57 -14.66 -4.77
CA ASP A 253 -16.31 -14.10 -5.88
C ASP A 253 -15.70 -12.76 -6.34
N ALA A 254 -15.19 -11.95 -5.41
CA ALA A 254 -14.44 -10.74 -5.73
C ALA A 254 -13.15 -11.02 -6.52
N VAL A 255 -12.37 -12.02 -6.11
CA VAL A 255 -11.18 -12.47 -6.86
C VAL A 255 -11.57 -12.95 -8.26
N LEU A 256 -12.65 -13.73 -8.38
CA LEU A 256 -13.13 -14.22 -9.67
C LEU A 256 -13.61 -13.09 -10.60
N VAL A 257 -14.19 -12.02 -10.05
CA VAL A 257 -14.55 -10.81 -10.81
C VAL A 257 -13.29 -10.11 -11.36
N LEU A 258 -12.24 -9.97 -10.55
CA LEU A 258 -10.97 -9.39 -11.01
C LEU A 258 -10.37 -10.17 -12.18
N LEU A 259 -10.54 -11.49 -12.21
CA LEU A 259 -10.07 -12.36 -13.30
C LEU A 259 -11.02 -12.37 -14.52
N LEU A 260 -12.32 -12.15 -14.30
CA LEU A 260 -13.33 -12.20 -15.36
C LEU A 260 -13.13 -11.10 -16.39
N PHE A 261 -12.91 -9.85 -15.98
CA PHE A 261 -12.84 -8.73 -16.92
C PHE A 261 -11.64 -8.77 -17.88
N PRO A 262 -10.39 -9.04 -17.43
CA PRO A 262 -9.27 -9.31 -18.33
C PRO A 262 -9.54 -10.47 -19.28
N ARG A 263 -10.17 -11.55 -18.78
CA ARG A 263 -10.51 -12.72 -19.60
C ARG A 263 -11.52 -12.39 -20.70
N LEU A 264 -12.57 -11.65 -20.39
CA LEU A 264 -13.57 -11.19 -21.37
C LEU A 264 -12.94 -10.24 -22.41
N LEU A 265 -12.09 -9.31 -21.98
CA LEU A 265 -11.35 -8.42 -22.88
C LEU A 265 -10.49 -9.21 -23.87
N TRP A 266 -9.75 -10.21 -23.38
CA TRP A 266 -8.93 -11.07 -24.21
C TRP A 266 -9.76 -11.88 -25.22
N LYS A 267 -10.91 -12.42 -24.79
CA LYS A 267 -11.85 -13.11 -25.69
C LYS A 267 -12.35 -12.19 -26.81
N CYS A 268 -12.67 -10.94 -26.50
CA CYS A 268 -13.03 -9.95 -27.52
C CYS A 268 -11.89 -9.70 -28.51
N GLU A 269 -10.65 -9.58 -28.03
CA GLU A 269 -9.46 -9.38 -28.89
C GLU A 269 -9.21 -10.56 -29.83
N VAL A 270 -9.33 -11.78 -29.32
CA VAL A 270 -9.23 -13.00 -30.12
C VAL A 270 -10.29 -12.98 -31.22
N LEU A 271 -11.56 -12.77 -30.87
CA LEU A 271 -12.63 -12.72 -31.87
C LEU A 271 -12.41 -11.63 -32.92
N LEU A 272 -12.00 -10.43 -32.52
CA LEU A 272 -11.69 -9.34 -33.45
C LEU A 272 -10.55 -9.70 -34.41
N SER A 273 -9.47 -10.32 -33.91
CA SER A 273 -8.37 -10.79 -34.75
C SER A 273 -8.83 -11.86 -35.72
N GLN A 274 -9.56 -12.85 -35.24
CA GLN A 274 -10.04 -13.97 -36.05
C GLN A 274 -11.04 -13.53 -37.12
N LEU A 275 -11.95 -12.60 -36.79
CA LEU A 275 -12.89 -12.01 -37.74
C LEU A 275 -12.17 -11.22 -38.83
N LYS A 276 -11.12 -10.46 -38.48
CA LYS A 276 -10.32 -9.69 -39.44
C LYS A 276 -9.60 -10.60 -40.44
N ASP A 277 -9.08 -11.73 -39.97
CA ASP A 277 -8.38 -12.71 -40.80
C ASP A 277 -9.35 -13.51 -41.68
N LYS A 278 -10.53 -13.87 -41.14
CA LYS A 278 -11.56 -14.65 -41.85
C LYS A 278 -12.27 -13.83 -42.93
N PHE A 279 -12.61 -12.58 -42.63
CA PHE A 279 -13.38 -11.70 -43.50
C PHE A 279 -12.57 -10.45 -43.87
N PRO A 280 -11.78 -10.48 -44.96
CA PRO A 280 -10.93 -9.36 -45.36
C PRO A 280 -11.76 -8.15 -45.81
N ALA A 281 -11.12 -6.97 -45.80
CA ALA A 281 -11.77 -5.75 -46.27
C ALA A 281 -11.98 -5.78 -47.79
N VAL A 282 -13.14 -5.28 -48.24
CA VAL A 282 -13.43 -5.14 -49.66
C VAL A 282 -12.71 -3.90 -50.21
N THR A 283 -11.62 -4.12 -50.94
CA THR A 283 -10.80 -3.02 -51.52
C THR A 283 -11.23 -2.63 -52.94
N THR A 284 -12.03 -3.46 -53.60
CA THR A 284 -12.58 -3.20 -54.94
C THR A 284 -13.87 -2.41 -54.85
N ALA A 285 -14.13 -1.55 -55.84
CA ALA A 285 -15.42 -0.85 -55.94
C ALA A 285 -16.58 -1.86 -55.93
N ILE A 286 -17.58 -1.63 -55.08
CA ILE A 286 -18.77 -2.47 -54.98
C ILE A 286 -19.60 -2.25 -56.24
N THR A 287 -19.63 -3.26 -57.10
CA THR A 287 -20.37 -3.26 -58.36
C THR A 287 -21.38 -4.41 -58.36
N PRO A 288 -22.44 -4.37 -59.19
CA PRO A 288 -23.42 -5.46 -59.29
C PRO A 288 -22.79 -6.84 -59.56
N GLN A 289 -21.67 -6.85 -60.30
CA GLN A 289 -20.94 -8.08 -60.63
C GLN A 289 -20.27 -8.68 -59.38
N VAL A 290 -19.64 -7.86 -58.54
CA VAL A 290 -19.03 -8.32 -57.28
C VAL A 290 -20.09 -8.86 -56.32
N LEU A 291 -21.26 -8.23 -56.27
CA LEU A 291 -22.39 -8.67 -55.43
C LEU A 291 -23.02 -10.00 -55.88
N THR A 292 -22.90 -10.35 -57.16
CA THR A 292 -23.49 -11.57 -57.73
C THR A 292 -22.51 -12.74 -57.82
N GLN A 293 -21.20 -12.48 -57.74
CA GLN A 293 -20.15 -13.49 -57.88
C GLN A 293 -19.64 -14.07 -56.54
N GLY A 294 -20.08 -13.55 -55.38
CA GLY A 294 -19.72 -14.11 -54.09
C GLY A 294 -20.27 -13.35 -52.89
N HIS A 295 -19.89 -13.78 -51.68
CA HIS A 295 -20.38 -13.28 -50.40
C HIS A 295 -19.44 -12.28 -49.71
N ALA A 296 -18.34 -11.87 -50.36
CA ALA A 296 -17.29 -11.07 -49.74
C ALA A 296 -17.78 -9.73 -49.14
N VAL A 297 -18.75 -9.08 -49.81
CA VAL A 297 -19.33 -7.82 -49.31
C VAL A 297 -20.20 -8.06 -48.07
N GLN A 298 -21.06 -9.10 -48.11
CA GLN A 298 -21.92 -9.49 -46.98
C GLN A 298 -21.08 -9.92 -45.76
N GLN A 299 -20.01 -10.68 -46.01
CA GLN A 299 -19.04 -11.11 -45.00
C GLN A 299 -18.30 -9.94 -44.35
N TYR A 300 -17.90 -8.94 -45.16
CA TYR A 300 -17.27 -7.74 -44.63
C TYR A 300 -18.25 -6.89 -43.79
N THR A 301 -19.48 -6.70 -44.28
CA THR A 301 -20.54 -6.03 -43.51
C THR A 301 -20.79 -6.76 -42.18
N ALA A 302 -20.96 -8.09 -42.18
CA ALA A 302 -21.17 -8.88 -40.98
C ALA A 302 -19.99 -8.77 -40.00
N ARG A 303 -18.75 -8.77 -40.50
CA ARG A 303 -17.56 -8.49 -39.69
C ARG A 303 -17.64 -7.11 -39.04
N CYS A 304 -18.01 -6.06 -39.79
CA CYS A 304 -18.09 -4.69 -39.25
C CYS A 304 -19.15 -4.59 -38.15
N TYR A 305 -20.32 -5.21 -38.33
CA TYR A 305 -21.35 -5.30 -37.29
C TYR A 305 -20.87 -6.02 -36.04
N LEU A 306 -20.26 -7.20 -36.17
CA LEU A 306 -19.71 -7.94 -35.02
C LEU A 306 -18.60 -7.16 -34.33
N ALA A 307 -17.70 -6.51 -35.10
CA ALA A 307 -16.63 -5.69 -34.56
C ALA A 307 -17.15 -4.48 -33.79
N MET A 308 -18.24 -3.84 -34.24
CA MET A 308 -18.90 -2.75 -33.52
C MET A 308 -19.35 -3.20 -32.13
N HIS A 309 -20.05 -4.34 -32.02
CA HIS A 309 -20.48 -4.87 -30.73
C HIS A 309 -19.31 -5.30 -29.84
N LEU A 310 -18.28 -5.94 -30.41
CA LEU A 310 -17.08 -6.35 -29.66
C LEU A 310 -16.30 -5.14 -29.13
N HIS A 311 -16.14 -4.07 -29.92
CA HIS A 311 -15.50 -2.85 -29.45
C HIS A 311 -16.34 -2.11 -28.40
N SER A 312 -17.67 -2.07 -28.54
CA SER A 312 -18.56 -1.54 -27.51
C SER A 312 -18.45 -2.33 -26.20
N LEU A 313 -18.34 -3.67 -26.31
CA LEU A 313 -18.11 -4.53 -25.15
C LEU A 313 -16.74 -4.26 -24.52
N GLN A 314 -15.67 -4.16 -25.31
CA GLN A 314 -14.34 -3.80 -24.80
C GLN A 314 -14.35 -2.46 -24.07
N ALA A 315 -15.06 -1.46 -24.61
CA ALA A 315 -15.17 -0.14 -24.00
C ALA A 315 -15.70 -0.25 -22.56
N ILE A 316 -16.82 -0.95 -22.35
CA ILE A 316 -17.42 -1.08 -21.02
C ILE A 316 -16.65 -2.03 -20.10
N LEU A 317 -16.13 -3.13 -20.61
CA LEU A 317 -15.33 -4.08 -19.82
C LEU A 317 -14.03 -3.44 -19.30
N ARG A 318 -13.41 -2.55 -20.09
CA ARG A 318 -12.22 -1.82 -19.66
C ARG A 318 -12.53 -0.80 -18.56
N GLN A 319 -13.72 -0.18 -18.58
CA GLN A 319 -14.17 0.66 -17.46
C GLN A 319 -14.35 -0.13 -16.16
N PHE A 320 -14.90 -1.35 -16.24
CA PHE A 320 -14.94 -2.25 -15.09
C PHE A 320 -13.54 -2.59 -14.59
N HIS A 321 -12.63 -2.97 -15.50
CA HIS A 321 -11.25 -3.29 -15.16
C HIS A 321 -10.55 -2.13 -14.43
N ASP A 322 -10.65 -0.91 -14.96
CA ASP A 322 -10.03 0.27 -14.36
C ASP A 322 -10.67 0.64 -13.02
N GLY A 323 -12.00 0.53 -12.92
CA GLY A 323 -12.75 0.78 -11.69
C GLY A 323 -12.41 -0.22 -10.58
N LEU A 324 -12.29 -1.51 -10.92
CA LEU A 324 -11.98 -2.56 -9.94
C LEU A 324 -10.55 -2.46 -9.38
N ASN A 325 -9.60 -1.99 -10.20
CA ASN A 325 -8.22 -1.76 -9.77
C ASN A 325 -8.03 -0.48 -8.94
N SER A 326 -9.09 0.32 -8.76
CA SER A 326 -9.02 1.59 -8.01
C SER A 326 -10.09 1.74 -6.91
N CYS A 327 -11.06 0.83 -6.84
CA CYS A 327 -12.14 0.89 -5.85
C CYS A 327 -11.72 0.40 -4.47
N SER A 328 -12.51 0.73 -3.44
CA SER A 328 -12.31 0.18 -2.11
C SER A 328 -12.64 -1.32 -2.05
N PRO A 329 -12.10 -2.06 -1.06
CA PRO A 329 -12.46 -3.46 -0.85
C PRO A 329 -13.96 -3.68 -0.66
N GLU A 330 -14.66 -2.74 -0.04
CA GLU A 330 -16.11 -2.80 0.17
C GLU A 330 -16.88 -2.73 -1.16
N THR A 331 -16.50 -1.80 -2.03
CA THR A 331 -17.04 -1.71 -3.39
C THR A 331 -16.74 -2.97 -4.18
N LEU A 332 -15.51 -3.49 -4.10
CA LEU A 332 -15.11 -4.72 -4.79
C LEU A 332 -15.97 -5.93 -4.35
N LEU A 333 -16.20 -6.13 -3.05
CA LEU A 333 -17.05 -7.20 -2.54
C LEU A 333 -18.51 -7.06 -3.02
N LYS A 334 -19.01 -5.81 -3.09
CA LYS A 334 -20.34 -5.53 -3.65
C LYS A 334 -20.42 -5.95 -5.12
N VAL A 335 -19.41 -5.64 -5.94
CA VAL A 335 -19.34 -6.13 -7.33
C VAL A 335 -19.21 -7.66 -7.36
N GLY A 336 -18.37 -8.22 -6.48
CA GLY A 336 -18.18 -9.66 -6.27
C GLY A 336 -19.50 -10.42 -6.11
N SER A 337 -20.45 -9.89 -5.34
CA SER A 337 -21.77 -10.51 -5.16
C SER A 337 -22.56 -10.74 -6.46
N SER A 338 -22.26 -9.98 -7.51
CA SER A 338 -22.86 -10.09 -8.84
C SER A 338 -22.08 -11.02 -9.79
N TYR A 339 -20.99 -11.64 -9.33
CA TYR A 339 -20.13 -12.52 -10.13
C TYR A 339 -20.89 -13.62 -10.89
N PRO A 340 -21.82 -14.39 -10.29
CA PRO A 340 -22.47 -15.49 -10.99
C PRO A 340 -23.26 -15.02 -12.23
N ASP A 341 -23.88 -13.85 -12.14
CA ASP A 341 -24.67 -13.26 -13.22
C ASP A 341 -23.76 -12.73 -14.34
N MET A 342 -22.62 -12.14 -13.97
CA MET A 342 -21.60 -11.69 -14.93
C MET A 342 -20.92 -12.86 -15.64
N ALA A 343 -20.60 -13.92 -14.92
CA ALA A 343 -19.99 -15.14 -15.46
C ALA A 343 -20.93 -15.83 -16.47
N GLN A 344 -22.25 -15.69 -16.33
CA GLN A 344 -23.20 -16.18 -17.33
C GLN A 344 -23.11 -15.42 -18.66
N GLN A 345 -22.77 -14.12 -18.64
CA GLN A 345 -22.62 -13.31 -19.86
C GLN A 345 -21.42 -13.73 -20.72
N GLU A 346 -20.40 -14.33 -20.10
CA GLU A 346 -19.24 -14.86 -20.80
C GLU A 346 -19.61 -15.90 -21.86
N ARG A 347 -20.69 -16.66 -21.62
CA ARG A 347 -21.18 -17.68 -22.55
C ARG A 347 -21.55 -17.12 -23.93
N ALA A 348 -21.93 -15.84 -24.01
CA ALA A 348 -22.17 -15.19 -25.29
C ALA A 348 -20.90 -15.19 -26.15
N LEU A 349 -19.75 -14.78 -25.58
CA LEU A 349 -18.46 -14.79 -26.28
C LEU A 349 -17.99 -16.22 -26.58
N ASP A 350 -18.16 -17.15 -25.63
CA ASP A 350 -17.80 -18.56 -25.86
C ASP A 350 -18.55 -19.17 -27.03
N GLY A 351 -19.83 -18.82 -27.21
CA GLY A 351 -20.62 -19.22 -28.36
C GLY A 351 -19.99 -18.82 -29.69
N TYR A 352 -19.56 -17.57 -29.84
CA TYR A 352 -18.89 -17.10 -31.07
C TYR A 352 -17.51 -17.74 -31.27
N ILE A 353 -16.75 -17.95 -30.18
CA ILE A 353 -15.45 -18.62 -30.25
C ILE A 353 -15.62 -20.07 -30.72
N ASP A 354 -16.62 -20.78 -30.20
CA ASP A 354 -16.89 -22.15 -30.60
C ASP A 354 -17.45 -22.27 -32.02
N LEU A 355 -18.27 -21.31 -32.46
CA LEU A 355 -18.67 -21.19 -33.87
C LEU A 355 -17.45 -21.00 -34.78
N HIS A 356 -16.50 -20.14 -34.40
CA HIS A 356 -15.27 -19.95 -35.18
C HIS A 356 -14.41 -21.22 -35.23
N LYS A 357 -14.22 -21.91 -34.10
CA LYS A 357 -13.48 -23.18 -34.03
C LYS A 357 -14.07 -24.28 -34.93
N ARG A 358 -15.39 -24.27 -35.11
CA ARG A 358 -16.12 -25.23 -35.97
C ARG A 358 -16.28 -24.76 -37.41
N ASP A 359 -15.69 -23.61 -37.75
CA ASP A 359 -15.85 -22.91 -39.03
C ASP A 359 -17.30 -22.57 -39.40
N GLN A 360 -18.15 -22.34 -38.38
CA GLN A 360 -19.57 -22.01 -38.50
C GLN A 360 -19.88 -20.54 -38.22
N LEU A 361 -18.86 -19.72 -37.98
CA LEU A 361 -19.00 -18.27 -37.88
C LEU A 361 -19.04 -17.69 -39.31
N ASP A 362 -20.24 -17.43 -39.84
CA ASP A 362 -20.51 -16.85 -41.16
C ASP A 362 -21.29 -15.53 -41.07
N GLU A 363 -21.64 -14.95 -42.22
CA GLU A 363 -22.41 -13.71 -42.33
C GLU A 363 -23.86 -13.80 -41.81
N ASN A 364 -24.38 -14.99 -41.54
CA ASN A 364 -25.76 -15.22 -41.10
C ASN A 364 -25.88 -15.37 -39.57
N VAL A 365 -24.76 -15.35 -38.85
CA VAL A 365 -24.75 -15.51 -37.40
C VAL A 365 -25.42 -14.30 -36.73
N ASN A 366 -26.41 -14.59 -35.88
CA ASN A 366 -27.13 -13.57 -35.13
C ASN A 366 -26.22 -12.87 -34.10
N SER A 367 -26.27 -11.54 -34.02
CA SER A 367 -25.56 -10.69 -33.05
C SER A 367 -26.30 -10.39 -31.74
N ASP A 368 -27.58 -10.79 -31.61
CA ASP A 368 -28.46 -10.49 -30.47
C ASP A 368 -27.85 -10.86 -29.11
N SER A 369 -27.15 -12.00 -29.06
CA SER A 369 -26.54 -12.48 -27.80
C SER A 369 -25.40 -11.58 -27.34
N LEU A 370 -24.63 -11.04 -28.29
CA LEU A 370 -23.54 -10.11 -28.02
C LEU A 370 -24.08 -8.73 -27.65
N GLU A 371 -25.13 -8.26 -28.32
CA GLU A 371 -25.80 -7.00 -27.98
C GLU A 371 -26.38 -7.04 -26.56
N LYS A 372 -27.06 -8.13 -26.19
CA LYS A 372 -27.56 -8.35 -24.83
C LYS A 372 -26.44 -8.33 -23.78
N CYS A 373 -25.30 -8.93 -24.11
CA CYS A 373 -24.11 -8.92 -23.24
C CYS A 373 -23.57 -7.49 -23.05
N VAL A 374 -23.44 -6.71 -24.13
CA VAL A 374 -23.05 -5.29 -24.06
C VAL A 374 -24.02 -4.51 -23.17
N ASN A 375 -25.32 -4.62 -23.44
CA ASN A 375 -26.36 -3.89 -22.71
C ASN A 375 -26.40 -4.24 -21.22
N TYR A 376 -26.17 -5.51 -20.87
CA TYR A 376 -26.01 -5.92 -19.47
C TYR A 376 -24.88 -5.15 -18.80
N PHE A 377 -23.65 -5.19 -19.33
CA PHE A 377 -22.52 -4.51 -18.68
C PHE A 377 -22.66 -2.99 -18.66
N VAL A 378 -23.23 -2.39 -19.72
CA VAL A 378 -23.51 -0.95 -19.77
C VAL A 378 -24.51 -0.55 -18.67
N THR A 379 -25.51 -1.38 -18.41
CA THR A 379 -26.50 -1.14 -17.35
C THR A 379 -25.91 -1.35 -15.96
N MET A 380 -25.08 -2.38 -15.78
CA MET A 380 -24.54 -2.74 -14.47
C MET A 380 -23.39 -1.85 -14.01
N HIS A 381 -22.58 -1.31 -14.93
CA HIS A 381 -21.40 -0.53 -14.58
C HIS A 381 -21.71 0.69 -13.68
N PRO A 382 -22.69 1.57 -14.02
CA PRO A 382 -23.01 2.69 -13.16
C PRO A 382 -23.56 2.26 -11.80
N LEU A 383 -24.33 1.17 -11.76
CA LEU A 383 -24.98 0.68 -10.54
C LEU A 383 -23.98 0.07 -9.54
N LEU A 384 -22.95 -0.60 -10.05
CA LEU A 384 -21.99 -1.33 -9.24
C LEU A 384 -20.76 -0.49 -8.89
N LEU A 385 -20.23 0.29 -9.83
CA LEU A 385 -18.98 1.04 -9.65
C LEU A 385 -19.24 2.53 -9.44
N LEU A 386 -19.95 3.21 -10.34
CA LEU A 386 -20.09 4.67 -10.26
C LEU A 386 -20.99 5.12 -9.10
N ALA A 387 -21.96 4.30 -8.70
CA ALA A 387 -22.85 4.59 -7.58
C ALA A 387 -22.13 4.71 -6.22
N SER A 388 -20.93 4.14 -6.09
CA SER A 388 -20.07 4.32 -4.91
C SER A 388 -19.54 5.75 -4.78
N GLY A 389 -19.41 6.49 -5.89
CA GLY A 389 -18.75 7.78 -5.95
C GLY A 389 -17.21 7.72 -5.88
N GLU A 390 -16.62 6.55 -5.62
CA GLU A 390 -15.18 6.33 -5.50
C GLU A 390 -14.49 6.25 -6.86
N THR A 391 -15.14 5.57 -7.80
CA THR A 391 -14.60 5.31 -9.14
C THR A 391 -15.13 6.32 -10.15
N ARG A 392 -14.31 6.60 -11.17
CA ARG A 392 -14.67 7.49 -12.27
C ARG A 392 -14.43 6.78 -13.59
N VAL A 393 -15.19 7.19 -14.59
CA VAL A 393 -15.00 6.75 -15.98
C VAL A 393 -13.62 7.17 -16.46
N HIS A 394 -12.82 6.19 -16.89
CA HIS A 394 -11.54 6.41 -17.54
C HIS A 394 -11.78 6.90 -18.98
N GLN A 395 -11.80 8.23 -19.14
CA GLN A 395 -12.17 8.92 -20.37
C GLN A 395 -11.31 8.50 -21.59
N GLY A 396 -9.99 8.35 -21.42
CA GLY A 396 -9.08 8.01 -22.52
C GLY A 396 -9.41 6.66 -23.17
N HIS A 397 -9.47 5.59 -22.38
CA HIS A 397 -9.93 4.27 -22.81
C HIS A 397 -11.33 4.30 -23.41
N LEU A 398 -12.30 4.94 -22.74
CA LEU A 398 -13.67 5.00 -23.22
C LEU A 398 -13.76 5.64 -24.62
N VAL A 399 -13.12 6.79 -24.80
CA VAL A 399 -13.09 7.51 -26.08
C VAL A 399 -12.37 6.71 -27.16
N SER A 400 -11.25 6.05 -26.82
CA SER A 400 -10.51 5.20 -27.76
C SER A 400 -11.33 4.03 -28.27
N ASP A 401 -12.00 3.30 -27.37
CA ASP A 401 -12.74 2.08 -27.75
C ASP A 401 -14.08 2.39 -28.40
N LEU A 402 -14.81 3.40 -27.91
CA LEU A 402 -16.00 3.89 -28.60
C LEU A 402 -15.64 4.46 -29.98
N GLY A 403 -14.47 5.09 -30.12
CA GLY A 403 -13.96 5.52 -31.42
C GLY A 403 -13.72 4.36 -32.38
N LYS A 404 -13.27 3.20 -31.89
CA LYS A 404 -13.16 1.96 -32.70
C LYS A 404 -14.52 1.38 -33.05
N ALA A 405 -15.46 1.34 -32.10
CA ALA A 405 -16.83 0.88 -32.33
C ALA A 405 -17.54 1.73 -33.38
N LEU A 406 -17.44 3.07 -33.26
CA LEU A 406 -17.98 4.01 -34.24
C LEU A 406 -17.32 3.85 -35.61
N GLN A 407 -16.01 3.59 -35.68
CA GLN A 407 -15.36 3.34 -36.97
C GLN A 407 -15.91 2.08 -37.63
N ALA A 408 -16.08 0.99 -36.87
CA ALA A 408 -16.67 -0.24 -37.39
C ALA A 408 -18.12 -0.03 -37.86
N ALA A 409 -18.90 0.78 -37.14
CA ALA A 409 -20.25 1.18 -37.55
C ALA A 409 -20.23 2.01 -38.86
N CYS A 410 -19.32 2.98 -38.98
CA CYS A 410 -19.15 3.77 -40.20
C CYS A 410 -18.77 2.89 -41.40
N ASP A 411 -17.84 1.95 -41.21
CA ASP A 411 -17.42 1.01 -42.25
C ASP A 411 -18.60 0.12 -42.70
N SER A 412 -19.44 -0.32 -41.76
CA SER A 412 -20.65 -1.09 -42.05
C SER A 412 -21.66 -0.27 -42.87
N ILE A 413 -22.03 0.92 -42.38
CA ILE A 413 -23.01 1.80 -43.04
C ILE A 413 -22.52 2.17 -44.44
N HIS A 414 -21.23 2.49 -44.60
CA HIS A 414 -20.64 2.81 -45.90
C HIS A 414 -20.70 1.62 -46.87
N THR A 415 -20.45 0.40 -46.38
CA THR A 415 -20.54 -0.81 -47.20
C THR A 415 -21.98 -1.08 -47.63
N ASP A 416 -22.95 -0.88 -46.73
CA ASP A 416 -24.37 -1.08 -47.02
C ASP A 416 -24.90 -0.03 -48.00
N THR A 417 -24.52 1.24 -47.85
CA THR A 417 -24.91 2.30 -48.79
C THR A 417 -24.31 2.06 -50.17
N ALA A 418 -23.05 1.63 -50.26
CA ALA A 418 -22.41 1.26 -51.51
C ALA A 418 -23.08 0.03 -52.16
N THR A 419 -23.49 -0.95 -51.36
CA THR A 419 -24.24 -2.13 -51.82
C THR A 419 -25.60 -1.73 -52.39
N ILE A 420 -26.35 -0.88 -51.69
CA ILE A 420 -27.64 -0.37 -52.15
C ILE A 420 -27.47 0.43 -53.45
N GLN A 421 -26.48 1.32 -53.53
CA GLN A 421 -26.20 2.11 -54.73
C GLN A 421 -25.88 1.23 -55.94
N ALA A 422 -25.13 0.15 -55.75
CA ALA A 422 -24.83 -0.80 -56.82
C ALA A 422 -26.10 -1.53 -57.31
N LEU A 423 -27.08 -1.79 -56.44
CA LEU A 423 -28.31 -2.50 -56.79
C LEU A 423 -29.39 -1.61 -57.43
N ILE A 424 -29.39 -0.30 -57.13
CA ILE A 424 -30.37 0.62 -57.71
C ILE A 424 -30.08 0.83 -59.21
N LYS A 425 -31.09 0.63 -60.06
CA LYS A 425 -31.00 0.90 -61.50
C LYS A 425 -30.81 2.40 -61.75
N SER A 426 -29.80 2.77 -62.52
CA SER A 426 -29.56 4.17 -62.91
C SER A 426 -30.65 4.66 -63.86
N GLY A 427 -31.48 5.60 -63.40
CA GLY A 427 -32.41 6.39 -64.23
C GLY A 427 -31.81 7.76 -64.60
N PRO A 428 -32.50 8.56 -65.44
CA PRO A 428 -32.04 9.91 -65.82
C PRO A 428 -32.06 10.91 -64.65
N GLU A 429 -32.91 10.71 -63.65
CA GLU A 429 -32.95 11.49 -62.41
C GLU A 429 -32.57 10.60 -61.20
N PRO A 430 -31.79 11.13 -60.23
CA PRO A 430 -31.45 10.39 -59.03
C PRO A 430 -32.69 10.21 -58.15
N THR A 431 -32.94 8.98 -57.72
CA THR A 431 -34.00 8.66 -56.76
C THR A 431 -33.66 9.18 -55.36
N ASP A 432 -34.68 9.44 -54.53
CA ASP A 432 -34.48 9.84 -53.11
C ASP A 432 -33.58 8.86 -52.35
N MET A 433 -33.69 7.56 -52.64
CA MET A 433 -32.84 6.52 -52.05
C MET A 433 -31.37 6.67 -52.46
N GLN A 434 -31.09 7.03 -53.72
CA GLN A 434 -29.72 7.30 -54.19
C GLN A 434 -29.15 8.54 -53.52
N LEU A 435 -29.93 9.61 -53.40
CA LEU A 435 -29.52 10.84 -52.70
C LEU A 435 -29.22 10.56 -51.22
N LEU A 436 -30.07 9.77 -50.54
CA LEU A 436 -29.85 9.35 -49.16
C LEU A 436 -28.56 8.53 -49.01
N CYS A 437 -28.32 7.55 -49.88
CA CYS A 437 -27.09 6.75 -49.84
C CYS A 437 -25.85 7.60 -50.09
N GLN A 438 -25.90 8.56 -51.03
CA GLN A 438 -24.79 9.48 -51.29
C GLN A 438 -24.50 10.37 -50.07
N HIS A 439 -25.56 10.88 -49.43
CA HIS A 439 -25.44 11.66 -48.21
C HIS A 439 -24.80 10.83 -47.09
N LEU A 440 -25.33 9.62 -46.82
CA LEU A 440 -24.80 8.72 -45.79
C LEU A 440 -23.33 8.35 -46.06
N SER A 441 -22.96 7.99 -47.29
CA SER A 441 -21.56 7.71 -47.63
C SER A 441 -20.65 8.89 -47.33
N THR A 442 -21.06 10.12 -47.69
CA THR A 442 -20.30 11.34 -47.42
C THR A 442 -20.16 11.59 -45.92
N VAL A 443 -21.24 11.43 -45.16
CA VAL A 443 -21.24 11.60 -43.70
C VAL A 443 -20.34 10.55 -43.03
N MET A 444 -20.38 9.29 -43.47
CA MET A 444 -19.53 8.22 -42.93
C MET A 444 -18.04 8.45 -43.24
N GLU A 445 -17.69 8.99 -44.41
CA GLU A 445 -16.32 9.37 -44.74
C GLU A 445 -15.80 10.49 -43.83
N VAL A 446 -16.60 11.54 -43.64
CA VAL A 446 -16.25 12.66 -42.75
C VAL A 446 -16.12 12.16 -41.30
N ALA A 447 -17.06 11.35 -40.82
CA ALA A 447 -17.00 10.76 -39.49
C ALA A 447 -15.72 9.91 -39.32
N SER A 448 -15.39 9.06 -40.30
CA SER A 448 -14.17 8.24 -40.29
C SER A 448 -12.90 9.09 -40.25
N GLN A 449 -12.87 10.24 -40.93
CA GLN A 449 -11.74 11.17 -40.87
C GLN A 449 -11.57 11.78 -39.47
N HIS A 450 -12.66 12.18 -38.82
CA HIS A 450 -12.62 12.66 -37.44
C HIS A 450 -12.20 11.57 -36.45
N LEU A 451 -12.73 10.35 -36.59
CA LEU A 451 -12.38 9.21 -35.73
C LEU A 451 -10.90 8.82 -35.81
N LYS A 452 -10.25 9.02 -36.96
CA LYS A 452 -8.78 8.83 -37.10
C LYS A 452 -7.97 9.79 -36.21
N GLN A 453 -8.51 10.96 -35.89
CA GLN A 453 -7.84 11.93 -35.01
C GLN A 453 -7.87 11.49 -33.54
N ILE A 454 -8.87 10.70 -33.13
CA ILE A 454 -8.98 10.15 -31.76
C ILE A 454 -7.95 9.04 -31.50
N ARG A 455 -7.46 8.37 -32.55
CA ARG A 455 -6.48 7.28 -32.45
C ARG A 455 -5.02 7.77 -32.38
N ARG A 456 -4.78 9.06 -32.58
CA ARG A 456 -3.48 9.72 -32.40
C ARG A 456 -3.47 10.41 -31.05
#